data_AF-A0A960J4F9-F1
#
_entry.id   AF-A0A960J4F9-F1
#
_cell.length_a   1.000
_cell.length_b   1.000
_cell.length_c   1.000
_cell.angle_alpha   90.00
_cell.angle_beta   90.00
_cell.angle_gamma   90.00
#
_symmetry.space_group_name_H-M   'P 1'
#
loop_
_entity.id
_entity.type
_entity.pdbx_description
1 polymer ?
#
loop_
_entity_poly.entity_id
_entity_poly.type
_entity_poly.pdbx_seq_one_letter_code
_entity_poly.pdbx_strand_id
1 'polypeptide(L)'
;DIDPSVGGIDGVTLLDMDDLRVFAEAGLAQRRREVHAVDHIVGDEVERYLAVSTAREVAPLVTAVRDRAEEIRLAELERHRAKLDALGEREREAVEALTRGILAKLLHEPTVRLKDAAGTPRGERLAESLRTLFDL
;
A
#
# COMPACT_ATOMS: atom_id res chain seq x y z
N ASP A 1 34.70 -14.81 -45.00
CA ASP A 1 35.58 -15.89 -44.52
C ASP A 1 36.98 -15.41 -44.31
N ILE A 2 37.53 -15.80 -43.16
CA ILE A 2 38.94 -15.67 -42.79
C ILE A 2 39.53 -17.09 -42.88
N ASP A 3 40.74 -17.23 -43.42
CA ASP A 3 41.39 -18.53 -43.53
C ASP A 3 41.68 -19.12 -42.12
N PRO A 4 41.26 -20.36 -41.82
CA PRO A 4 41.47 -20.97 -40.50
C PRO A 4 42.94 -21.03 -40.05
N SER A 5 43.89 -21.06 -40.99
CA SER A 5 45.32 -21.07 -40.68
C SER A 5 45.81 -19.82 -39.94
N VAL A 6 45.06 -18.72 -40.01
CA VAL A 6 45.35 -17.46 -39.30
C VAL A 6 45.28 -17.63 -37.77
N GLY A 7 44.51 -18.60 -37.27
CA GLY A 7 44.43 -18.90 -35.83
C GLY A 7 45.71 -19.51 -35.22
N GLY A 8 46.67 -19.93 -36.06
CA GLY A 8 47.98 -20.44 -35.60
C GLY A 8 49.05 -19.37 -35.40
N ILE A 9 48.75 -18.09 -35.69
CA ILE A 9 49.69 -16.98 -35.56
C ILE A 9 49.70 -16.51 -34.10
N ASP A 10 50.91 -16.37 -33.53
CA ASP A 10 51.07 -15.91 -32.15
C ASP A 10 50.42 -14.52 -31.94
N GLY A 11 49.65 -14.39 -30.86
CA GLY A 11 48.86 -13.19 -30.56
C GLY A 11 47.55 -13.04 -31.34
N VAL A 12 47.15 -13.99 -32.20
CA VAL A 12 45.89 -13.94 -32.94
C VAL A 12 44.88 -14.94 -32.35
N THR A 13 43.67 -14.47 -32.06
CA THR A 13 42.52 -15.32 -31.70
C THR A 13 41.50 -15.25 -32.81
N LEU A 14 41.28 -16.36 -33.51
CA LEU A 14 40.21 -16.50 -34.49
C LEU A 14 38.97 -17.02 -33.76
N LEU A 15 37.85 -16.31 -33.89
CA LEU A 15 36.54 -16.72 -33.40
C LEU A 15 35.62 -16.94 -34.59
N ASP A 16 35.00 -18.11 -34.66
CA ASP A 16 34.04 -18.43 -35.70
C ASP A 16 32.58 -18.44 -35.19
N MET A 17 31.67 -18.87 -36.05
CA MET A 17 30.24 -18.90 -35.72
C MET A 17 29.90 -19.97 -34.66
N ASP A 18 30.69 -21.04 -34.56
CA ASP A 18 30.51 -22.07 -33.54
C ASP A 18 31.00 -21.56 -32.17
N ASP A 19 32.10 -20.80 -32.12
CA ASP A 19 32.56 -20.13 -30.89
C ASP A 19 31.51 -19.14 -30.35
N LEU A 20 30.90 -18.35 -31.24
CA LEU A 20 29.80 -17.45 -30.88
C LEU A 20 28.57 -18.21 -30.36
N ARG A 21 28.28 -19.40 -30.91
CA ARG A 21 27.20 -20.28 -30.44
C ARG A 21 27.47 -20.77 -29.02
N VAL A 22 28.68 -21.26 -28.74
CA VAL A 22 29.07 -21.72 -27.40
C VAL A 22 28.96 -20.59 -26.38
N PHE A 23 29.42 -19.39 -26.72
CA PHE A 23 29.29 -18.22 -25.85
C PHE A 23 27.82 -17.83 -25.61
N ALA A 24 26.99 -17.84 -26.65
CA ALA A 24 25.56 -17.55 -26.54
C ALA A 24 24.82 -18.58 -25.69
N GLU A 25 25.12 -19.86 -25.85
CA GLU A 25 24.56 -20.97 -25.07
C GLU A 25 24.93 -20.87 -23.59
N ALA A 26 26.20 -20.57 -23.28
CA ALA A 26 26.66 -20.32 -21.92
C ALA A 26 25.93 -19.12 -21.28
N GLY A 27 25.78 -18.02 -22.02
CA GLY A 27 25.03 -16.85 -21.57
C GLY A 27 23.53 -17.11 -21.37
N LEU A 28 22.92 -17.99 -22.18
CA LEU A 28 21.52 -18.42 -22.00
C LEU A 28 21.36 -19.37 -20.81
N ALA A 29 22.32 -20.27 -20.58
CA ALA A 29 22.32 -21.16 -19.42
C ALA A 29 22.48 -20.36 -18.11
N GLN A 30 23.35 -19.36 -18.10
CA GLN A 30 23.52 -18.47 -16.96
C GLN A 30 22.25 -17.64 -16.70
N ARG A 31 21.68 -17.00 -17.72
CA ARG A 31 20.40 -16.26 -17.59
C ARG A 31 19.26 -17.13 -17.09
N ARG A 32 19.18 -18.40 -17.50
CA ARG A 32 18.18 -19.36 -17.01
C ARG A 32 18.30 -19.65 -15.51
N ARG A 33 19.52 -19.63 -14.95
CA ARG A 33 19.73 -19.82 -13.50
C ARG A 33 19.24 -18.61 -12.70
N GLU A 34 19.29 -17.42 -13.27
CA GLU A 34 18.82 -16.18 -12.63
C GLU A 34 17.29 -16.07 -12.58
N VAL A 35 16.55 -16.83 -13.41
CA VAL A 35 15.08 -16.74 -13.50
C VAL A 35 14.41 -16.93 -12.14
N HIS A 36 14.84 -17.91 -11.35
CA HIS A 36 14.28 -18.13 -10.02
C HIS A 36 14.51 -16.95 -9.06
N ALA A 37 15.68 -16.30 -9.14
CA ALA A 37 15.95 -15.11 -8.33
C ALA A 37 15.08 -13.93 -8.78
N VAL A 38 14.87 -13.77 -10.09
CA VAL A 38 13.98 -12.75 -10.65
C VAL A 38 12.53 -13.00 -10.23
N ASP A 39 12.04 -14.24 -10.28
CA ASP A 39 10.69 -14.59 -9.88
C ASP A 39 10.42 -14.26 -8.41
N HIS A 40 11.39 -14.50 -7.52
CA HIS A 40 11.29 -14.10 -6.12
C HIS A 40 11.20 -12.57 -5.96
N ILE A 41 12.08 -11.82 -6.63
CA ILE A 41 12.07 -10.35 -6.58
C ILE A 41 10.73 -9.79 -7.06
N VAL A 42 10.20 -10.34 -8.16
CA VAL A 42 8.90 -9.94 -8.71
C VAL A 42 7.77 -10.30 -7.74
N GLY A 43 7.79 -11.51 -7.17
CA GLY A 43 6.82 -11.93 -6.15
C GLY A 43 6.78 -10.99 -4.95
N ASP A 44 7.94 -10.68 -4.37
CA ASP A 44 8.07 -9.77 -3.23
C ASP A 44 7.58 -8.34 -3.55
N GLU A 45 7.82 -7.87 -4.77
CA GLU A 45 7.35 -6.55 -5.21
C GLU A 45 5.83 -6.54 -5.46
N VAL A 46 5.27 -7.62 -6.02
CA VAL A 46 3.82 -7.77 -6.19
C VAL A 46 3.12 -7.79 -4.85
N GLU A 47 3.63 -8.52 -3.86
CA GLU A 47 3.06 -8.55 -2.50
C GLU A 47 3.09 -7.16 -1.85
N ARG A 48 4.23 -6.45 -1.93
CA ARG A 48 4.35 -5.07 -1.44
C ARG A 48 3.38 -4.11 -2.15
N TYR A 49 3.27 -4.21 -3.47
CA TYR A 49 2.36 -3.38 -4.25
C TYR A 49 0.90 -3.61 -3.86
N LEU A 50 0.48 -4.87 -3.72
CA LEU A 50 -0.88 -5.23 -3.30
C LEU A 50 -1.20 -4.67 -1.91
N ALA A 51 -0.29 -4.81 -0.95
CA ALA A 51 -0.47 -4.25 0.39
C ALA A 51 -0.66 -2.72 0.39
N VAL A 52 0.16 -2.00 -0.39
CA VAL A 52 0.06 -0.53 -0.53
C VAL A 52 -1.21 -0.13 -1.28
N SER A 53 -1.57 -0.86 -2.34
CA SER A 53 -2.79 -0.60 -3.11
C SER A 53 -4.02 -0.73 -2.23
N THR A 54 -4.14 -1.79 -1.44
CA THR A 54 -5.37 -1.94 -0.65
C THR A 54 -5.44 -1.02 0.55
N ALA A 55 -4.31 -0.62 1.14
CA ALA A 55 -4.30 0.47 2.11
C ALA A 55 -4.84 1.78 1.53
N ARG A 56 -4.62 2.04 0.23
CA ARG A 56 -5.23 3.18 -0.48
C ARG A 56 -6.72 3.00 -0.73
N GLU A 57 -7.20 1.78 -0.94
CA GLU A 57 -8.64 1.50 -1.17
C GLU A 57 -9.50 1.74 0.07
N VAL A 58 -9.00 1.45 1.27
CA VAL A 58 -9.76 1.69 2.52
C VAL A 58 -9.69 3.14 3.01
N ALA A 59 -8.72 3.92 2.52
CA ALA A 59 -8.52 5.30 2.97
C ALA A 59 -9.75 6.22 2.74
N PRO A 60 -10.43 6.20 1.57
CA PRO A 60 -11.68 6.93 1.37
C PRO A 60 -12.78 6.59 2.37
N LEU A 61 -12.95 5.29 2.68
CA LEU A 61 -13.96 4.85 3.65
C LEU A 61 -13.61 5.33 5.07
N VAL A 62 -12.34 5.25 5.45
CA VAL A 62 -11.86 5.75 6.74
C VAL A 62 -12.13 7.26 6.88
N THR A 63 -11.95 8.03 5.82
CA THR A 63 -12.29 9.45 5.78
C THR A 63 -13.79 9.66 5.94
N ALA A 64 -14.61 8.95 5.17
CA ALA A 64 -16.07 9.06 5.24
C ALA A 64 -16.63 8.73 6.64
N VAL A 65 -16.10 7.72 7.32
CA VAL A 65 -16.48 7.40 8.72
C VAL A 65 -16.12 8.54 9.67
N ARG A 66 -14.94 9.17 9.52
CA ARG A 66 -14.53 10.31 10.35
C ARG A 66 -15.40 11.53 10.10
N ASP A 67 -15.70 11.82 8.84
CA ASP A 67 -16.54 12.95 8.46
C ASP A 67 -17.95 12.78 9.03
N ARG A 68 -18.53 11.58 8.90
CA ARG A 68 -19.84 11.27 9.48
C ARG A 68 -19.87 11.41 11.00
N ALA A 69 -18.81 10.99 11.69
CA ALA A 69 -18.71 11.16 13.14
C ALA A 69 -18.58 12.64 13.53
N GLU A 70 -17.84 13.43 12.75
CA GLU A 70 -17.70 14.87 12.98
C GLU A 70 -19.02 15.61 12.74
N GLU A 71 -19.77 15.26 11.70
CA GLU A 71 -21.13 15.79 11.47
C GLU A 71 -22.03 15.56 12.69
N ILE A 72 -22.01 14.34 13.24
CA ILE A 72 -22.79 14.02 14.44
C ILE A 72 -22.35 14.89 15.62
N ARG A 73 -21.04 15.03 15.84
CA ARG A 73 -20.49 15.85 16.93
C ARG A 73 -20.91 17.31 16.80
N LEU A 74 -20.77 17.90 15.62
CA LEU A 74 -21.16 19.28 15.35
C LEU A 74 -22.68 19.46 15.53
N ALA A 75 -23.49 18.51 15.08
CA ALA A 75 -24.94 18.55 15.28
C ALA A 75 -25.35 18.43 16.76
N GLU A 76 -24.63 17.68 17.58
CA GLU A 76 -24.85 17.63 19.03
C GLU A 76 -24.44 18.94 19.72
N LEU A 77 -23.31 19.53 19.33
CA LEU A 77 -22.87 20.82 19.85
C LEU A 77 -23.88 21.94 19.51
N GLU A 78 -24.35 21.99 18.27
CA GLU A 78 -25.36 22.97 17.86
C GLU A 78 -26.68 22.77 18.62
N ARG A 79 -27.12 21.52 18.82
CA ARG A 79 -28.32 21.21 19.64
C ARG A 79 -28.20 21.73 21.07
N HIS A 80 -27.00 21.83 21.62
CA HIS A 80 -26.72 22.32 22.96
C HIS A 80 -26.24 23.77 22.99
N ARG A 81 -26.25 24.48 21.85
CA ARG A 81 -25.67 25.82 21.71
C ARG A 81 -26.15 26.80 22.76
N ALA A 82 -27.46 26.83 23.07
CA ALA A 82 -28.00 27.73 24.09
C ALA A 82 -27.36 27.56 25.49
N LYS A 83 -26.93 26.35 25.85
CA LYS A 83 -26.22 26.09 27.12
C LYS A 83 -24.71 26.36 26.98
N LEU A 84 -24.15 26.06 25.81
CA LEU A 84 -22.73 26.26 25.54
C LEU A 84 -22.37 27.75 25.40
N ASP A 85 -23.28 28.57 24.88
CA ASP A 85 -23.11 30.03 24.76
C ASP A 85 -23.06 30.73 26.13
N ALA A 86 -23.56 30.09 27.19
CA ALA A 86 -23.45 30.58 28.56
C ALA A 86 -22.09 30.29 29.21
N LEU A 87 -21.26 29.44 28.58
CA LEU A 87 -19.92 29.09 29.07
C LEU A 87 -18.89 30.14 28.63
N GLY A 88 -17.86 30.33 29.45
CA GLY A 88 -16.69 31.11 29.07
C GLY A 88 -15.92 30.47 27.91
N GLU A 89 -15.08 31.24 27.21
CA GLU A 89 -14.29 30.75 26.07
C GLU A 89 -13.47 29.48 26.40
N ARG A 90 -12.75 29.49 27.53
CA ARG A 90 -11.94 28.34 27.98
C ARG A 90 -12.77 27.08 28.23
N GLU A 91 -14.01 27.24 28.69
CA GLU A 91 -14.91 26.11 28.96
C GLU A 91 -15.48 25.53 27.67
N ARG A 92 -15.84 26.39 26.69
CA ARG A 92 -16.21 25.94 25.34
C ARG A 92 -15.07 25.18 24.66
N GLU A 93 -13.85 25.71 24.72
CA GLU A 93 -12.66 25.03 24.20
C GLU A 93 -12.45 23.65 24.87
N ALA A 94 -12.68 23.55 26.18
CA ALA A 94 -12.59 22.29 26.90
C ALA A 94 -13.64 21.27 26.42
N VAL A 95 -14.87 21.69 26.15
CA VAL A 95 -15.94 20.83 25.59
C VAL A 95 -15.60 20.38 24.17
N GLU A 96 -15.11 21.30 23.32
CA GLU A 96 -14.62 20.97 21.97
C GLU A 96 -13.50 19.92 22.03
N ALA A 97 -12.48 20.15 22.86
CA ALA A 97 -11.36 19.23 23.02
C ALA A 97 -11.80 17.86 23.56
N LEU A 98 -12.71 17.85 24.54
CA LEU A 98 -13.26 16.63 25.12
C LEU A 98 -14.00 15.80 24.05
N THR A 99 -14.93 16.41 23.32
CA THR A 99 -15.75 15.72 22.33
C THR A 99 -14.91 15.19 21.16
N ARG A 100 -13.95 15.99 20.66
CA ARG A 100 -12.97 15.54 19.67
C ARG A 100 -12.10 14.40 20.20
N GLY A 101 -11.67 14.48 21.45
CA GLY A 101 -10.87 13.44 22.10
C GLY A 101 -11.63 12.11 22.24
N ILE A 102 -12.93 12.16 22.52
CA ILE A 102 -13.79 10.96 22.57
C ILE A 102 -13.88 10.33 21.17
N LEU A 103 -14.20 11.12 20.13
CA LEU A 103 -14.27 10.60 18.76
C LEU A 103 -12.93 10.00 18.30
N ALA A 104 -11.82 10.69 18.56
CA ALA A 104 -10.49 10.20 18.18
C ALA A 104 -10.20 8.82 18.80
N LYS A 105 -10.52 8.65 20.09
CA LYS A 105 -10.33 7.37 20.81
C LYS A 105 -11.27 6.28 20.28
N LEU A 106 -12.54 6.59 20.05
CA LEU A 106 -13.52 5.63 19.52
C LEU A 106 -13.16 5.15 18.11
N LEU A 107 -12.65 6.04 17.26
CA LEU A 107 -12.36 5.74 15.86
C LEU A 107 -10.94 5.20 15.62
N HIS A 108 -10.04 5.26 16.62
CA HIS A 108 -8.67 4.80 16.47
C HIS A 108 -8.60 3.30 16.16
N GLU A 109 -9.09 2.46 17.08
CA GLU A 109 -9.00 1.00 16.98
C GLU A 109 -9.75 0.44 15.74
N PRO A 110 -10.98 0.88 15.40
CA PRO A 110 -11.64 0.44 14.17
C PRO A 110 -10.88 0.85 12.91
N THR A 111 -10.28 2.05 12.87
CA THR A 111 -9.47 2.49 11.74
C THR A 111 -8.23 1.62 11.57
N VAL A 112 -7.52 1.33 12.67
CA VAL A 112 -6.31 0.50 12.65
C VAL A 112 -6.66 -0.89 12.14
N ARG A 113 -7.69 -1.53 12.71
CA ARG A 113 -8.13 -2.87 12.28
C ARG A 113 -8.55 -2.94 10.81
N LEU A 114 -9.19 -1.88 10.29
CA LEU A 114 -9.57 -1.84 8.88
C LEU A 114 -8.34 -1.73 7.97
N LYS A 115 -7.36 -0.90 8.35
CA LYS A 115 -6.09 -0.76 7.61
C LYS A 115 -5.27 -2.04 7.65
N ASP A 116 -5.16 -2.69 8.80
CA ASP A 116 -4.41 -3.93 8.98
C ASP A 116 -5.03 -5.09 8.19
N ALA A 117 -6.35 -5.08 8.03
CA ALA A 117 -7.07 -6.10 7.27
C ALA A 117 -7.22 -5.75 5.77
N ALA A 118 -6.75 -4.58 5.32
CA ALA A 118 -6.85 -4.15 3.94
C ALA A 118 -6.18 -5.18 3.00
N GLY A 119 -6.84 -5.54 1.91
CA GLY A 119 -6.32 -6.48 0.90
C GLY A 119 -6.75 -7.91 1.16
N THR A 120 -7.51 -8.14 2.23
CA THR A 120 -7.96 -9.46 2.63
C THR A 120 -9.49 -9.57 2.53
N PRO A 121 -10.03 -10.79 2.37
CA PRO A 121 -11.47 -11.04 2.46
C PRO A 121 -12.09 -10.63 3.80
N ARG A 122 -11.27 -10.52 4.85
CA ARG A 122 -11.71 -9.96 6.15
C ARG A 122 -11.85 -8.44 6.07
N GLY A 123 -10.90 -7.75 5.47
CA GLY A 123 -10.93 -6.30 5.28
C GLY A 123 -12.13 -5.85 4.44
N GLU A 124 -12.43 -6.57 3.35
CA GLU A 124 -13.60 -6.30 2.51
C GLU A 124 -14.91 -6.36 3.32
N ARG A 125 -15.10 -7.42 4.11
CA ARG A 125 -16.27 -7.59 4.99
C ARG A 125 -16.35 -6.51 6.07
N LEU A 126 -15.21 -6.11 6.65
CA LEU A 126 -15.17 -5.01 7.61
C LEU A 126 -15.53 -3.68 6.94
N ALA A 127 -15.05 -3.44 5.72
CA ALA A 127 -15.35 -2.24 4.96
C ALA A 127 -16.85 -2.16 4.62
N GLU A 128 -17.45 -3.27 4.16
CA GLU A 128 -18.89 -3.36 3.90
C GLU A 128 -19.74 -3.17 5.17
N SER A 129 -19.31 -3.76 6.29
CA SER A 129 -19.96 -3.57 7.58
C SER A 129 -19.93 -2.10 8.00
N LEU A 130 -18.80 -1.42 7.84
CA LEU A 130 -18.69 0.01 8.18
C LEU A 130 -19.55 0.89 7.27
N ARG A 131 -19.61 0.61 5.96
CA ARG A 131 -20.54 1.30 5.05
C ARG A 131 -21.99 1.18 5.52
N THR A 132 -22.41 -0.04 5.85
CA THR A 132 -23.77 -0.30 6.32
C THR A 132 -24.06 0.35 7.67
N LEU A 133 -23.14 0.25 8.63
CA LEU A 133 -23.35 0.74 10.00
C LEU A 133 -23.28 2.27 10.11
N PHE A 134 -22.51 2.93 9.24
CA PHE A 134 -22.37 4.38 9.22
C PHE A 134 -23.20 5.08 8.13
N ASP A 135 -23.95 4.31 7.33
CA ASP A 135 -24.77 4.81 6.22
C ASP A 135 -23.93 5.59 5.19
N LEU A 136 -22.87 4.93 4.68
CA LEU A 136 -21.87 5.48 3.74
C LEU A 136 -21.86 4.78 2.39
#